data_AF-A0A951H7X3-F1
#
_entry.id   AF-A0A951H7X3-F1
#
_cell.length_a   1.000
_cell.length_b   1.000
_cell.length_c   1.000
_cell.angle_alpha   90.00
_cell.angle_beta   90.00
_cell.angle_gamma   90.00
#
_symmetry.space_group_name_H-M   'P 1'
#
loop_
_entity.id
_entity.type
_entity.pdbx_description
1 polymer ?
#
loop_
_entity_poly.entity_id
_entity_poly.type
_entity_poly.pdbx_seq_one_letter_code
_entity_poly.pdbx_strand_id
1 'polypeptide(L)'
;MMIEIIACENDGTHYIEAVQNIINGAATAYQPGGVYVVKIKGWFDHKWLGFSGKRLGAVGVWKHPLTLPPFHPHRVQSQKCYAWRPSTQDYERFDWAARLHIYQESSQNLRREIRRRKPSVLYVWYCSDTARTQRGSLMVYAHTKRDQAAWFISFYSNNQWRSRQAEEISVERIANFEAMGQSIKGELII
;
A
#
# COMPACT_ATOMS: atom_id res chain seq x y z
N MET A 1 10.36 -7.18 13.32
CA MET A 1 9.30 -6.40 12.67
C MET A 1 8.92 -6.99 11.31
N MET A 2 7.86 -7.80 11.20
CA MET A 2 7.54 -8.38 9.88
C MET A 2 6.06 -8.34 9.50
N ILE A 3 5.72 -7.39 8.63
CA ILE A 3 4.53 -7.45 7.79
C ILE A 3 4.82 -8.47 6.68
N GLU A 4 4.09 -9.58 6.70
CA GLU A 4 4.28 -10.69 5.78
C GLU A 4 3.35 -10.62 4.56
N ILE A 5 3.95 -10.66 3.37
CA ILE A 5 3.27 -10.76 2.08
C ILE A 5 3.60 -12.10 1.46
N ILE A 6 2.56 -12.91 1.30
CA ILE A 6 2.69 -14.25 0.75
C ILE A 6 2.47 -14.16 -0.76
N ALA A 7 3.46 -14.60 -1.52
CA ALA A 7 3.35 -14.74 -2.97
C ALA A 7 2.28 -15.80 -3.30
N CYS A 8 1.48 -15.55 -4.33
CA CYS A 8 0.67 -16.60 -4.94
C CYS A 8 1.35 -17.09 -6.23
N GLU A 9 0.90 -18.22 -6.75
CA GLU A 9 1.45 -18.89 -7.95
C GLU A 9 1.70 -17.95 -9.14
N ASN A 10 0.87 -16.92 -9.32
CA ASN A 10 0.95 -15.99 -10.45
C ASN A 10 1.72 -14.69 -10.15
N ASP A 11 2.36 -14.56 -8.98
CA ASP A 11 3.17 -13.40 -8.64
C ASP A 11 4.65 -13.66 -8.87
N GLY A 12 5.36 -12.67 -9.40
CA GLY A 12 6.82 -12.72 -9.46
C GLY A 12 7.42 -12.61 -8.06
N THR A 13 8.20 -13.61 -7.63
CA THR A 13 8.77 -13.68 -6.27
C THR A 13 9.55 -12.42 -5.90
N HIS A 14 10.45 -11.96 -6.78
CA HIS A 14 11.24 -10.74 -6.53
C HIS A 14 10.39 -9.47 -6.41
N TYR A 15 9.26 -9.38 -7.11
CA TYR A 15 8.33 -8.27 -6.92
C TYR A 15 7.69 -8.33 -5.53
N ILE A 16 7.25 -9.51 -5.10
CA ILE A 16 6.67 -9.68 -3.76
C ILE A 16 7.71 -9.38 -2.67
N GLU A 17 8.95 -9.83 -2.84
CA GLU A 17 10.06 -9.52 -1.95
C GLU A 17 10.31 -8.01 -1.84
N ALA A 18 10.41 -7.32 -2.99
CA ALA A 18 10.60 -5.87 -3.03
C ALA A 18 9.44 -5.14 -2.35
N VAL A 19 8.19 -5.52 -2.65
CA VAL A 19 7.00 -4.93 -2.02
C VAL A 19 7.01 -5.15 -0.51
N GLN A 20 7.33 -6.37 -0.03
CA GLN A 20 7.44 -6.66 1.40
C GLN A 20 8.52 -5.82 2.07
N ASN A 21 9.71 -5.71 1.45
CA ASN A 21 10.81 -4.93 2.00
C ASN A 21 10.43 -3.45 2.10
N ILE A 22 9.89 -2.86 1.02
CA ILE A 22 9.46 -1.46 0.98
C ILE A 22 8.39 -1.18 2.04
N ILE A 23 7.41 -2.08 2.21
CA ILE A 23 6.33 -1.88 3.20
C ILE A 23 6.87 -1.96 4.62
N ASN A 24 7.77 -2.90 4.90
CA ASN A 24 8.41 -2.98 6.21
C ASN A 24 9.24 -1.73 6.49
N GLY A 25 10.10 -1.27 5.56
CA GLY A 25 10.84 -0.03 5.76
C GLY A 25 9.95 1.20 5.90
N ALA A 26 8.86 1.30 5.15
CA ALA A 26 7.88 2.36 5.30
C ALA A 26 7.21 2.30 6.68
N ALA A 27 6.86 1.11 7.18
CA ALA A 27 6.31 0.94 8.54
C ALA A 27 7.33 1.32 9.63
N THR A 28 8.62 1.01 9.45
CA THR A 28 9.68 1.46 10.36
C THR A 28 9.78 2.98 10.39
N ALA A 29 9.79 3.61 9.21
CA ALA A 29 10.00 5.05 9.08
C ALA A 29 8.81 5.88 9.57
N TYR A 30 7.58 5.46 9.23
CA TYR A 30 6.37 6.20 9.60
C TYR A 30 5.84 5.84 11.00
N GLN A 31 6.23 4.69 11.54
CA GLN A 31 5.77 4.17 12.85
C GLN A 31 4.23 4.24 13.03
N PRO A 32 3.44 3.72 12.08
CA PRO A 32 1.98 3.78 12.18
C PRO A 32 1.45 2.93 13.35
N GLY A 33 0.30 3.29 13.91
CA GLY A 33 -0.37 2.43 14.90
C GLY A 33 -0.96 1.15 14.31
N GLY A 34 -1.17 1.11 13.00
CA GLY A 34 -1.57 -0.10 12.28
C GLY A 34 -1.32 -0.02 10.78
N VAL A 35 -1.36 -1.18 10.13
CA VAL A 35 -1.11 -1.31 8.69
C VAL A 35 -2.20 -2.13 8.03
N TYR A 36 -2.75 -1.64 6.92
CA TYR A 36 -3.63 -2.39 6.03
C TYR A 36 -2.87 -2.74 4.77
N VAL A 37 -2.84 -4.03 4.42
CA VAL A 37 -2.18 -4.53 3.21
C VAL A 37 -3.23 -5.20 2.34
N VAL A 38 -3.50 -4.61 1.18
CA VAL A 38 -4.57 -5.05 0.27
C VAL A 38 -3.98 -5.52 -1.05
N LYS A 39 -4.29 -6.75 -1.44
CA LYS A 39 -3.92 -7.30 -2.74
C LYS A 39 -5.03 -7.04 -3.75
N ILE A 40 -4.68 -6.44 -4.87
CA ILE A 40 -5.60 -6.06 -5.95
C ILE A 40 -5.40 -6.96 -7.17
N LYS A 41 -6.49 -7.56 -7.66
CA LYS A 41 -6.55 -8.34 -8.90
C LYS A 41 -6.17 -7.45 -10.08
N GLY A 42 -5.10 -7.85 -10.76
CA GLY A 42 -4.56 -7.19 -11.95
C GLY A 42 -3.92 -5.84 -11.66
N TRP A 43 -3.15 -5.35 -12.63
CA TRP A 43 -2.40 -4.10 -12.54
C TRP A 43 -3.29 -2.85 -12.39
N PHE A 44 -2.72 -1.81 -11.80
CA PHE A 44 -3.29 -0.46 -11.71
C PHE A 44 -2.17 0.57 -11.81
N ASP A 45 -2.43 1.75 -12.39
CA ASP A 45 -1.41 2.78 -12.62
C ASP A 45 -1.45 3.91 -11.57
N HIS A 46 -0.56 4.87 -11.74
CA HIS A 46 -0.45 6.04 -10.87
C HIS A 46 -1.72 6.89 -10.84
N LYS A 47 -2.65 6.77 -11.80
CA LYS A 47 -3.89 7.57 -11.81
C LYS A 47 -4.82 7.20 -10.65
N TRP A 48 -4.56 6.09 -9.97
CA TRP A 48 -5.25 5.71 -8.74
C TRP A 48 -4.81 6.52 -7.52
N LEU A 49 -3.64 7.15 -7.57
CA LEU A 49 -3.10 7.99 -6.50
C LEU A 49 -4.01 9.21 -6.30
N GLY A 50 -4.61 9.31 -5.10
CA GLY A 50 -5.54 10.38 -4.73
C GLY A 50 -6.90 10.33 -5.43
N PHE A 51 -7.16 9.34 -6.31
CA PHE A 51 -8.41 9.24 -7.04
C PHE A 51 -9.56 8.77 -6.16
N SER A 52 -10.71 9.45 -6.28
CA SER A 52 -11.89 9.25 -5.42
C SER A 52 -13.21 9.07 -6.20
N GLY A 53 -13.15 9.07 -7.53
CA GLY A 53 -14.30 9.06 -8.44
C GLY A 53 -14.42 10.34 -9.27
N LYS A 54 -15.42 10.39 -10.16
CA LYS A 54 -15.75 11.58 -10.96
C LYS A 54 -16.77 12.43 -10.19
N ARG A 55 -16.50 13.72 -9.99
CA ARG A 55 -17.50 14.72 -9.60
C ARG A 55 -18.04 15.40 -10.85
N LEU A 56 -19.35 15.41 -11.06
CA LEU A 56 -19.98 16.24 -12.09
C LEU A 56 -19.80 17.73 -11.72
N GLY A 57 -19.19 18.52 -12.61
CA GLY A 57 -19.28 19.99 -12.58
C GLY A 57 -18.23 20.80 -11.77
N ALA A 58 -17.06 20.26 -11.41
CA ALA A 58 -16.11 21.02 -10.59
C ALA A 58 -15.18 21.95 -11.40
N VAL A 59 -15.43 23.26 -11.32
CA VAL A 59 -14.48 24.35 -11.59
C VAL A 59 -13.87 24.78 -10.25
N GLY A 60 -12.53 24.84 -10.14
CA GLY A 60 -11.79 25.44 -9.01
C GLY A 60 -11.14 24.46 -8.01
N VAL A 61 -9.82 24.61 -7.81
CA VAL A 61 -8.88 23.68 -7.15
C VAL A 61 -8.79 23.86 -5.62
N TRP A 62 -8.80 22.76 -4.85
CA TRP A 62 -8.13 22.60 -3.53
C TRP A 62 -7.72 21.13 -3.35
N LYS A 63 -6.52 20.84 -2.79
CA LYS A 63 -6.02 19.49 -2.47
C LYS A 63 -7.10 18.69 -1.73
N HIS A 64 -7.77 17.77 -2.43
CA HIS A 64 -8.85 17.00 -1.84
C HIS A 64 -8.33 16.10 -0.71
N PRO A 65 -9.10 15.89 0.37
CA PRO A 65 -8.72 14.94 1.41
C PRO A 65 -8.49 13.55 0.77
N LEU A 66 -7.41 12.87 1.15
CA LEU A 66 -7.13 11.53 0.67
C LEU A 66 -8.28 10.60 1.06
N THR A 67 -8.87 9.97 0.07
CA THR A 67 -9.91 8.96 0.25
C THR A 67 -9.37 7.60 -0.15
N LEU A 68 -10.04 6.54 0.32
CA LEU A 68 -9.73 5.20 -0.16
C LEU A 68 -9.94 5.15 -1.69
N PRO A 69 -8.96 4.61 -2.45
CA PRO A 69 -9.12 4.47 -3.89
C PRO A 69 -10.36 3.62 -4.18
N PRO A 70 -11.20 3.97 -5.17
CA PRO A 70 -12.49 3.32 -5.39
C PRO A 70 -12.35 1.98 -6.12
N PHE A 71 -11.49 1.08 -5.63
CA PHE A 71 -11.38 -0.27 -6.18
C PHE A 71 -12.68 -1.02 -5.91
N HIS A 72 -13.26 -1.58 -6.98
CA HIS A 72 -14.43 -2.45 -6.84
C HIS A 72 -14.09 -3.66 -5.95
N PRO A 73 -14.96 -4.10 -5.02
CA PRO A 73 -14.68 -5.21 -4.11
C PRO A 73 -14.22 -6.50 -4.80
N HIS A 74 -14.75 -6.82 -5.99
CA HIS A 74 -14.29 -7.97 -6.80
C HIS A 74 -12.82 -7.91 -7.23
N ARG A 75 -12.19 -6.72 -7.21
CA ARG A 75 -10.75 -6.60 -7.43
C ARG A 75 -9.95 -6.87 -6.18
N VAL A 76 -10.52 -6.95 -4.99
CA VAL A 76 -9.77 -7.25 -3.77
C VAL A 76 -9.60 -8.76 -3.62
N GLN A 77 -8.38 -9.25 -3.78
CA GLN A 77 -8.07 -10.67 -3.56
C GLN A 77 -7.85 -10.99 -2.09
N SER A 78 -7.21 -10.10 -1.35
CA SER A 78 -7.00 -10.24 0.09
C SER A 78 -6.83 -8.89 0.77
N GLN A 79 -7.11 -8.87 2.07
CA GLN A 79 -6.79 -7.78 2.98
C GLN A 79 -6.20 -8.40 4.25
N LYS A 80 -5.00 -7.98 4.61
CA LYS A 80 -4.38 -8.29 5.91
C LYS A 80 -4.26 -7.00 6.72
N CYS A 81 -4.41 -7.12 8.03
CA CYS A 81 -4.33 -5.98 8.92
C CYS A 81 -3.40 -6.29 10.08
N TYR A 82 -2.60 -5.30 10.45
CA TYR A 82 -1.58 -5.39 11.48
C TYR A 82 -1.71 -4.23 12.46
N ALA A 83 -1.50 -4.49 13.74
CA ALA A 83 -1.51 -3.47 14.78
C ALA A 83 -0.18 -3.48 15.54
N TRP A 84 0.36 -2.30 15.82
CA TRP A 84 1.57 -2.18 16.63
C TRP A 84 1.29 -2.64 18.06
N ARG A 85 2.20 -3.45 18.60
CA ARG A 85 2.13 -4.02 19.95
C ARG A 85 3.34 -3.60 20.75
N PRO A 86 3.16 -2.68 21.72
CA PRO A 86 4.27 -2.20 22.54
C PRO A 86 4.98 -3.32 23.32
N SER A 87 4.26 -4.36 23.72
CA SER A 87 4.81 -5.50 24.50
C SER A 87 5.81 -6.33 23.72
N THR A 88 5.56 -6.57 22.43
CA THR A 88 6.41 -7.37 21.55
C THR A 88 7.31 -6.52 20.67
N GLN A 89 7.10 -5.19 20.68
CA GLN A 89 7.75 -4.24 19.78
C GLN A 89 7.62 -4.67 18.31
N ASP A 90 6.47 -5.24 17.95
CA ASP A 90 6.19 -5.72 16.60
C ASP A 90 4.73 -5.44 16.19
N TYR A 91 4.46 -5.64 14.91
CA TYR A 91 3.15 -5.67 14.31
C TYR A 91 2.56 -7.07 14.38
N GLU A 92 1.49 -7.22 15.13
CA GLU A 92 0.71 -8.45 15.14
C GLU A 92 -0.43 -8.38 14.13
N ARG A 93 -0.60 -9.47 13.38
CA ARG A 93 -1.74 -9.63 12.49
C ARG A 93 -3.02 -9.77 13.30
N PHE A 94 -4.10 -9.15 12.84
CA PHE A 94 -5.44 -9.35 13.38
C PHE A 94 -6.46 -9.50 12.24
N ASP A 95 -7.35 -10.48 12.36
CA ASP A 95 -8.26 -10.85 11.26
C ASP A 95 -9.65 -10.16 11.33
N TRP A 96 -9.96 -9.46 12.43
CA TRP A 96 -11.27 -8.83 12.67
C TRP A 96 -11.39 -7.39 12.15
N ALA A 97 -10.53 -6.98 11.22
CA ALA A 97 -10.54 -5.61 10.68
C ALA A 97 -11.69 -5.39 9.70
N ALA A 98 -12.28 -4.19 9.72
CA ALA A 98 -13.27 -3.80 8.72
C ALA A 98 -12.67 -3.80 7.30
N ARG A 99 -13.43 -4.32 6.32
CA ARG A 99 -13.04 -4.30 4.90
C ARG A 99 -12.92 -2.85 4.40
N LEU A 100 -11.81 -2.54 3.74
CA LEU A 100 -11.57 -1.21 3.17
C LEU A 100 -12.39 -0.96 1.90
N HIS A 101 -12.69 -1.99 1.13
CA HIS A 101 -13.47 -1.89 -0.10
C HIS A 101 -14.75 -2.70 0.05
N ILE A 102 -15.90 -2.03 -0.09
CA ILE A 102 -17.24 -2.60 0.08
C ILE A 102 -18.11 -2.21 -1.10
N TYR A 103 -19.20 -2.93 -1.30
CA TYR A 103 -20.22 -2.56 -2.28
C TYR A 103 -20.92 -1.29 -1.84
N GLN A 104 -20.89 -0.28 -2.70
CA GLN A 104 -21.50 1.02 -2.47
C GLN A 104 -21.63 1.79 -3.79
N GLU A 105 -22.45 2.84 -3.78
CA GLU A 105 -22.55 3.76 -4.91
C GLU A 105 -21.26 4.56 -5.11
N SER A 106 -20.96 4.90 -6.37
CA SER A 106 -19.75 5.64 -6.73
C SER A 106 -19.65 7.01 -6.05
N SER A 107 -20.80 7.66 -5.82
CA SER A 107 -20.95 8.94 -5.11
C SER A 107 -20.46 8.87 -3.65
N GLN A 108 -20.55 7.70 -3.02
CA GLN A 108 -20.18 7.50 -1.62
C GLN A 108 -18.67 7.35 -1.40
N ASN A 109 -17.90 7.05 -2.46
CA ASN A 109 -16.43 6.96 -2.38
C ASN A 109 -15.80 8.27 -1.90
N LEU A 110 -16.37 9.41 -2.30
CA LEU A 110 -15.92 10.76 -1.92
C LEU A 110 -15.96 11.01 -0.41
N ARG A 111 -16.75 10.22 0.34
CA ARG A 111 -16.88 10.34 1.81
C ARG A 111 -15.92 9.43 2.57
N ARG A 112 -15.18 8.55 1.88
CA ARG A 112 -14.28 7.56 2.49
C ARG A 112 -12.88 8.12 2.75
N GLU A 113 -12.85 9.27 3.42
CA GLU A 113 -11.62 9.93 3.81
C GLU A 113 -10.82 9.07 4.79
N ILE A 114 -9.52 8.94 4.55
CA ILE A 114 -8.62 8.12 5.36
C ILE A 114 -8.49 8.68 6.78
N ARG A 115 -8.40 10.01 6.90
CA ARG A 115 -8.28 10.72 8.18
C ARG A 115 -9.43 10.44 9.16
N ARG A 116 -10.60 10.04 8.66
CA ARG A 116 -11.78 9.76 9.49
C ARG A 116 -11.81 8.35 10.08
N ARG A 117 -10.89 7.46 9.67
CA ARG A 117 -10.92 6.05 10.07
C ARG A 117 -10.15 5.78 11.35
N LYS A 118 -8.84 6.07 11.37
CA LYS A 118 -7.96 5.88 12.52
C LYS A 118 -6.79 6.87 12.46
N PRO A 119 -6.31 7.36 13.62
CA PRO A 119 -5.38 8.49 13.69
C PRO A 119 -3.93 8.17 13.29
N SER A 120 -3.55 6.89 13.20
CA SER A 120 -2.19 6.50 12.79
C SER A 120 -2.20 5.17 12.05
N VAL A 121 -2.28 5.20 10.72
CA VAL A 121 -2.37 4.02 9.87
C VAL A 121 -1.60 4.19 8.56
N LEU A 122 -0.96 3.11 8.12
CA LEU A 122 -0.41 2.94 6.78
C LEU A 122 -1.36 2.06 5.95
N TYR A 123 -1.85 2.57 4.83
CA TYR A 123 -2.69 1.82 3.90
C TYR A 123 -1.88 1.47 2.67
N VAL A 124 -1.91 0.21 2.27
CA VAL A 124 -1.10 -0.31 1.19
C VAL A 124 -1.97 -1.10 0.20
N TRP A 125 -1.77 -0.82 -1.08
CA TRP A 125 -2.32 -1.61 -2.18
C TRP A 125 -1.19 -2.10 -3.06
N TYR A 126 -1.20 -3.39 -3.40
CA TYR A 126 -0.29 -3.95 -4.39
C TYR A 126 -1.05 -4.83 -5.37
N CYS A 127 -0.59 -4.92 -6.62
CA CYS A 127 -1.27 -5.73 -7.63
C CYS A 127 -0.79 -7.19 -7.63
N SER A 128 -1.66 -8.07 -8.09
CA SER A 128 -1.40 -9.49 -8.33
C SER A 128 -0.96 -9.77 -9.77
N ASP A 129 -0.71 -11.05 -10.07
CA ASP A 129 -0.59 -11.57 -11.45
C ASP A 129 0.61 -10.97 -12.20
N THR A 130 1.66 -10.68 -11.43
CA THR A 130 2.84 -9.95 -11.86
C THR A 130 3.82 -10.85 -12.63
N ALA A 131 3.82 -12.16 -12.38
CA ALA A 131 4.60 -13.11 -13.18
C ALA A 131 4.11 -13.16 -14.63
N ARG A 132 2.79 -13.13 -14.84
CA ARG A 132 2.19 -13.16 -16.18
C ARG A 132 2.26 -11.82 -16.88
N THR A 133 1.96 -10.73 -16.16
CA THR A 133 1.88 -9.39 -16.77
C THR A 133 3.23 -8.67 -16.87
N GLN A 134 4.25 -9.15 -16.14
CA GLN A 134 5.56 -8.50 -15.99
C GLN A 134 5.45 -7.04 -15.50
N ARG A 135 4.35 -6.72 -14.81
CA ARG A 135 4.03 -5.40 -14.26
C ARG A 135 3.64 -5.53 -12.80
N GLY A 136 4.18 -4.64 -11.97
CA GLY A 136 3.88 -4.52 -10.56
C GLY A 136 3.44 -3.11 -10.20
N SER A 137 2.66 -2.97 -9.14
CA SER A 137 2.18 -1.69 -8.64
C SER A 137 2.14 -1.72 -7.13
N LEU A 138 2.68 -0.69 -6.51
CA LEU A 138 2.57 -0.43 -5.09
C LEU A 138 2.06 0.98 -4.88
N MET A 139 1.00 1.13 -4.10
CA MET A 139 0.46 2.42 -3.68
C MET A 139 0.33 2.43 -2.17
N VAL A 140 0.78 3.53 -1.56
CA VAL A 140 0.82 3.65 -0.10
C VAL A 140 0.31 5.01 0.32
N TYR A 141 -0.62 5.00 1.28
CA TYR A 141 -1.08 6.18 2.00
C TYR A 141 -0.65 6.07 3.46
N ALA A 142 0.24 6.97 3.89
CA ALA A 142 0.60 7.13 5.28
C ALA A 142 -0.24 8.26 5.89
N HIS A 143 -0.94 7.96 6.98
CA HIS A 143 -1.60 8.96 7.80
C HIS A 143 -1.24 8.70 9.25
N THR A 144 -0.26 9.42 9.76
CA THR A 144 0.21 9.36 11.14
C THR A 144 0.11 10.74 11.79
N LYS A 145 0.44 10.84 13.08
CA LYS A 145 0.50 12.14 13.77
C LYS A 145 1.59 13.05 13.19
N ARG A 146 2.65 12.46 12.62
CA ARG A 146 3.84 13.18 12.12
C ARG A 146 3.81 13.38 10.61
N ASP A 147 3.18 12.44 9.89
CA ASP A 147 3.28 12.36 8.44
C ASP A 147 1.92 12.16 7.79
N GLN A 148 1.69 12.90 6.71
CA GLN A 148 0.63 12.60 5.74
C GLN A 148 1.28 12.50 4.36
N ALA A 149 1.35 11.29 3.82
CA ALA A 149 1.94 11.03 2.52
C ALA A 149 1.06 10.09 1.71
N ALA A 150 1.06 10.28 0.40
CA ALA A 150 0.47 9.35 -0.55
C ALA A 150 1.42 9.23 -1.72
N TRP A 151 1.82 8.01 -2.07
CA TRP A 151 2.77 7.78 -3.13
C TRP A 151 2.50 6.47 -3.87
N PHE A 152 3.06 6.38 -5.07
CA PHE A 152 2.89 5.24 -5.96
C PHE A 152 4.23 4.84 -6.59
N ILE A 153 4.41 3.54 -6.81
CA ILE A 153 5.54 2.99 -7.57
C ILE A 153 5.02 1.95 -8.54
N SER A 154 5.51 2.00 -9.78
CA SER A 154 5.35 0.90 -10.74
C SER A 154 6.64 0.11 -10.88
N PHE A 155 6.50 -1.21 -11.04
CA PHE A 155 7.57 -2.14 -11.30
C PHE A 155 7.37 -2.77 -12.68
N TYR A 156 8.47 -3.02 -13.37
CA TYR A 156 8.48 -3.80 -14.60
C TYR A 156 9.58 -4.83 -14.52
N SER A 157 9.32 -6.00 -15.08
CA SER A 157 10.34 -7.02 -15.27
C SER A 157 10.73 -7.07 -16.75
N ASN A 158 11.89 -6.48 -17.07
CA ASN A 158 12.62 -6.71 -18.31
C ASN A 158 13.85 -7.56 -17.95
N ASN A 159 13.64 -8.81 -17.55
CA ASN A 159 14.63 -9.76 -16.98
C ASN A 159 15.12 -9.46 -15.54
N GLN A 160 14.84 -8.28 -15.00
CA GLN A 160 15.01 -7.94 -13.58
C GLN A 160 13.86 -7.00 -13.15
N TRP A 161 13.31 -7.21 -11.95
CA TRP A 161 12.30 -6.32 -11.40
C TRP A 161 12.94 -4.99 -11.00
N ARG A 162 12.55 -3.90 -11.66
CA ARG A 162 13.03 -2.55 -11.37
C ARG A 162 11.86 -1.59 -11.21
N SER A 163 12.01 -0.59 -10.34
CA SER A 163 11.09 0.54 -10.27
C SER A 163 11.23 1.39 -11.54
N ARG A 164 10.10 1.72 -12.17
CA ARG A 164 10.08 2.50 -13.43
C ARG A 164 9.59 3.93 -13.23
N GLN A 165 8.60 4.08 -12.36
CA GLN A 165 7.94 5.34 -12.09
C GLN A 165 7.64 5.41 -10.61
N ALA A 166 8.00 6.52 -9.98
CA ALA A 166 7.62 6.85 -8.61
C ALA A 166 6.88 8.20 -8.66
N GLU A 167 5.73 8.27 -8.00
CA GLU A 167 4.91 9.48 -7.91
C GLU A 167 4.80 9.90 -6.44
N GLU A 168 5.00 11.19 -6.18
CA GLU A 168 4.96 11.81 -4.83
C GLU A 168 5.98 11.19 -3.84
N ILE A 169 7.00 10.49 -4.34
CA ILE A 169 8.14 9.95 -3.58
C ILE A 169 9.38 9.82 -4.46
N SER A 170 10.58 10.04 -3.88
CA SER A 170 11.83 9.87 -4.61
C SER A 170 12.25 8.40 -4.68
N VAL A 171 12.95 8.02 -5.75
CA VAL A 171 13.51 6.65 -5.91
C VAL A 171 14.51 6.34 -4.79
N GLU A 172 15.27 7.32 -4.33
CA GLU A 172 16.18 7.17 -3.18
C GLU A 172 15.41 6.83 -1.90
N ARG A 173 14.27 7.49 -1.65
CA ARG A 173 13.45 7.18 -0.47
C ARG A 173 12.88 5.76 -0.54
N ILE A 174 12.53 5.29 -1.74
CA ILE A 174 12.11 3.91 -1.97
C ILE A 174 13.24 2.93 -1.69
N ALA A 175 14.44 3.19 -2.23
CA ALA A 175 15.61 2.36 -1.97
C ALA A 175 15.95 2.30 -0.48
N ASN A 176 15.81 3.41 0.24
CA ASN A 176 15.98 3.46 1.70
C ASN A 176 14.94 2.61 2.44
N PHE A 177 13.66 2.66 2.04
CA PHE A 177 12.64 1.77 2.61
C PHE A 177 12.93 0.31 2.31
N GLU A 178 13.33 -0.02 1.08
CA GLU A 178 13.68 -1.39 0.71
C GLU A 178 14.86 -1.91 1.55
N ALA A 179 15.94 -1.13 1.68
CA ALA A 179 17.11 -1.48 2.49
C ALA A 179 16.75 -1.66 3.97
N MET A 180 15.95 -0.76 4.56
CA MET A 180 15.46 -0.91 5.94
C MET A 180 14.67 -2.22 6.11
N GLY A 181 13.80 -2.56 5.14
CA GLY A 181 13.04 -3.80 5.15
C GLY A 181 13.92 -5.05 5.05
N GLN A 182 14.99 -5.00 4.27
CA GLN A 182 15.95 -6.09 4.13
C GLN A 182 16.72 -6.35 5.44
N SER A 183 17.18 -5.29 6.12
CA SER A 183 17.91 -5.43 7.39
C SER A 183 17.07 -6.16 8.45
N ILE A 184 15.77 -5.90 8.50
CA ILE A 184 14.87 -6.57 9.45
C ILE A 184 14.77 -8.08 9.21
N LYS A 185 14.85 -8.53 7.94
CA LYS A 185 14.90 -9.96 7.63
C LYS A 185 16.23 -10.59 8.06
N GLY A 186 17.34 -9.87 7.89
CA GLY A 186 18.68 -10.34 8.23
C GLY A 186 18.88 -10.57 9.73
N GLU A 187 18.26 -9.75 10.58
CA GLU A 187 18.34 -9.85 12.05
C GLU A 187 17.57 -11.05 12.63
N LEU A 188 16.70 -11.71 11.86
CA LEU A 188 15.90 -12.86 12.28
C LEU A 188 16.54 -14.23 11.96
N ILE A 189 17.71 -14.26 11.30
CA ILE A 189 18.41 -15.48 10.85
C ILE A 189 19.61 -15.83 11.76
N ILE A 190 19.83 -15.08 12.86
CA ILE A 190 20.95 -15.30 13.80
C ILE A 190 20.45 -16.00 15.07
#